data_AF-A0A0W0VPY7-F1
#
_entry.id   AF-A0A0W0VPY7-F1
#
_cell.length_a   1.000
_cell.length_b   1.000
_cell.length_c   1.000
_cell.angle_alpha   90.00
_cell.angle_beta   90.00
_cell.angle_gamma   90.00
#
_symmetry.space_group_name_H-M   'P 1'
#
loop_
_entity.id
_entity.type
_entity.pdbx_description
1 polymer ?
#
loop_
_entity_poly.entity_id
_entity_poly.type
_entity_poly.pdbx_seq_one_letter_code
_entity_poly.pdbx_strand_id
1 'polypeptide(L)'
;MQKFGFTDGIIPDKIHNRLLFQRKVRPDDSLIFFINEKCLAGSSDKIKELSEHGVKIKVIDDCLSDKKDDPYLVTLIQNILGKVKLTKNAKDSVFASDLLRMTNMVQDEGLYSDTDVFFLNKNGSLIISTTHLFGHHNDKTAPDIHIFGIDSYTRKNFHASLVRNLKEFYGGEPPSPNDERLVMMPGIHFLDFLEASGHGHLDFNETKDNVLSGLDQTHAGGEERLHDNAIKDELLKQAKEAVEKINLGNKI
;
A
#
# COMPACT_ATOMS: atom_id res chain seq x y z
N MET A 1 8.42 -25.71 2.02
CA MET A 1 7.57 -24.97 1.08
C MET A 1 6.83 -23.90 1.88
N GLN A 2 7.42 -22.72 2.04
CA GLN A 2 6.84 -21.60 2.77
C GLN A 2 6.14 -20.68 1.76
N LYS A 3 4.93 -20.24 2.10
CA LYS A 3 4.08 -19.36 1.31
C LYS A 3 3.54 -18.29 2.26
N PHE A 4 3.74 -17.00 1.96
CA PHE A 4 3.33 -15.91 2.83
C PHE A 4 2.90 -14.66 2.05
N GLY A 5 1.68 -14.18 2.34
CA GLY A 5 1.42 -12.78 2.68
C GLY A 5 1.11 -12.72 4.19
N PHE A 6 0.51 -11.65 4.73
CA PHE A 6 0.10 -11.53 6.16
C PHE A 6 -0.93 -12.58 6.66
N THR A 7 -1.05 -13.72 6.01
CA THR A 7 -2.08 -14.76 6.15
C THR A 7 -2.09 -15.45 7.52
N ASP A 8 -0.97 -15.40 8.22
CA ASP A 8 -0.79 -16.02 9.54
C ASP A 8 -0.91 -14.99 10.69
N GLY A 9 -1.26 -13.73 10.39
CA GLY A 9 -1.47 -12.70 11.42
C GLY A 9 -0.18 -12.16 12.04
N ILE A 10 0.94 -12.27 11.34
CA ILE A 10 2.24 -11.81 11.83
C ILE A 10 2.63 -10.52 11.10
N ILE A 11 2.91 -9.47 11.85
CA ILE A 11 3.55 -8.24 11.36
C ILE A 11 5.07 -8.46 11.39
N PRO A 12 5.78 -8.43 10.25
CA PRO A 12 7.24 -8.58 10.23
C PRO A 12 7.97 -7.50 11.02
N ASP A 13 9.14 -7.83 11.59
CA ASP A 13 9.96 -6.86 12.32
C ASP A 13 10.39 -5.70 11.44
N LYS A 14 10.66 -5.96 10.15
CA LYS A 14 10.95 -4.91 9.18
C LYS A 14 9.82 -3.88 9.15
N ILE A 15 8.62 -4.30 8.75
CA ILE A 15 7.46 -3.41 8.62
C ILE A 15 7.18 -2.65 9.92
N HIS A 16 7.24 -3.34 11.07
CA HIS A 16 7.11 -2.72 12.39
C HIS A 16 8.14 -1.58 12.59
N ASN A 17 9.43 -1.85 12.40
CA ASN A 17 10.50 -0.89 12.60
C ASN A 17 10.45 0.26 11.59
N ARG A 18 10.01 0.01 10.35
CA ARG A 18 9.83 1.03 9.31
C ARG A 18 8.72 2.01 9.69
N LEU A 19 7.58 1.51 10.18
CA LEU A 19 6.47 2.35 10.64
C LEU A 19 6.87 3.22 11.84
N LEU A 20 7.56 2.65 12.83
CA LEU A 20 8.09 3.43 13.97
C LEU A 20 9.06 4.51 13.51
N PHE A 21 9.95 4.20 12.56
CA PHE A 21 10.86 5.19 11.99
C PHE A 21 10.12 6.29 11.23
N GLN A 22 9.19 5.92 10.34
CA GLN A 22 8.40 6.87 9.56
C GLN A 22 7.64 7.83 10.48
N ARG A 23 7.05 7.30 11.55
CA ARG A 23 6.37 8.07 12.59
C ARG A 23 7.28 9.08 13.29
N LYS A 24 8.52 8.68 13.61
CA LYS A 24 9.54 9.56 14.19
C LYS A 24 9.98 10.68 13.24
N VAL A 25 10.11 10.39 11.95
CA VAL A 25 10.55 11.35 10.93
C VAL A 25 9.43 12.31 10.51
N ARG A 26 8.18 11.83 10.54
CA ARG A 26 6.97 12.58 10.19
C ARG A 26 6.00 12.67 11.38
N PRO A 27 6.37 13.33 12.49
CA PRO A 27 5.53 13.40 13.69
C PRO A 27 4.24 14.21 13.51
N ASP A 28 4.11 15.01 12.45
CA ASP A 28 2.89 15.80 12.23
C ASP A 28 1.91 15.10 11.28
N ASP A 29 2.35 14.05 10.58
CA ASP A 29 1.47 13.29 9.68
C ASP A 29 0.59 12.32 10.45
N SER A 30 -0.61 12.04 9.94
CA SER A 30 -1.40 10.90 10.39
C SER A 30 -0.91 9.65 9.66
N LEU A 31 -0.30 8.71 10.38
CA LEU A 31 0.14 7.43 9.81
C LEU A 31 -0.88 6.34 10.13
N ILE A 32 -1.38 5.68 9.11
CA ILE A 32 -2.40 4.62 9.23
C ILE A 32 -1.85 3.32 8.68
N PHE A 33 -2.04 2.24 9.43
CA PHE A 33 -1.65 0.90 9.02
C PHE A 33 -2.87 -0.02 8.97
N PHE A 34 -3.19 -0.48 7.76
CA PHE A 34 -4.26 -1.44 7.52
C PHE A 34 -3.74 -2.86 7.75
N ILE A 35 -4.45 -3.63 8.56
CA ILE A 35 -4.08 -4.99 8.94
C ILE A 35 -5.22 -5.98 8.68
N ASN A 36 -4.86 -7.25 8.53
CA ASN A 36 -5.82 -8.34 8.61
C ASN A 36 -6.25 -8.57 10.07
N GLU A 37 -7.49 -8.98 10.31
CA GLU A 37 -8.01 -9.28 11.65
C GLU A 37 -7.13 -10.28 12.43
N LYS A 38 -6.51 -11.25 11.75
CA LYS A 38 -5.60 -12.21 12.37
C LYS A 38 -4.40 -11.54 13.06
N CYS A 39 -3.98 -10.37 12.61
CA CYS A 39 -2.87 -9.62 13.22
C CYS A 39 -3.19 -9.18 14.65
N LEU A 40 -4.47 -8.98 14.99
CA LEU A 40 -4.89 -8.57 16.34
C LEU A 40 -4.43 -9.57 17.40
N ALA A 41 -4.47 -10.87 17.09
CA ALA A 41 -3.99 -11.92 17.97
C ALA A 41 -2.51 -12.27 17.72
N GLY A 42 -2.09 -12.37 16.46
CA GLY A 42 -0.74 -12.84 16.11
C GLY A 42 0.38 -11.81 16.27
N SER A 43 0.04 -10.53 16.52
CA SER A 43 1.02 -9.44 16.67
C SER A 43 0.52 -8.34 17.61
N SER A 44 -0.19 -8.73 18.68
CA SER A 44 -0.78 -7.80 19.66
C SER A 44 0.23 -6.80 20.23
N ASP A 45 1.43 -7.27 20.57
CA ASP A 45 2.47 -6.44 21.19
C ASP A 45 2.99 -5.36 20.21
N LYS A 46 3.22 -5.75 18.95
CA LYS A 46 3.61 -4.82 17.88
C LYS A 46 2.51 -3.81 17.57
N ILE A 47 1.25 -4.26 17.52
CA ILE A 47 0.10 -3.39 17.31
C ILE A 47 0.01 -2.36 18.44
N LYS A 48 0.20 -2.80 19.68
CA LYS A 48 0.18 -1.94 20.86
C LYS A 48 1.31 -0.90 20.78
N GLU A 49 2.54 -1.33 20.51
CA GLU A 49 3.69 -0.43 20.39
C GLU A 49 3.51 0.61 19.26
N LEU A 50 3.05 0.19 18.08
CA LEU A 50 2.74 1.09 16.98
C LEU A 50 1.68 2.13 17.38
N SER A 51 0.63 1.68 18.08
CA SER A 51 -0.44 2.56 18.55
C SER A 51 0.06 3.56 19.60
N GLU A 52 0.91 3.13 20.53
CA GLU A 52 1.54 3.99 21.55
C GLU A 52 2.42 5.08 20.91
N HIS A 53 3.01 4.82 19.74
CA HIS A 53 3.76 5.81 18.96
C HIS A 53 2.89 6.67 18.03
N GLY A 54 1.57 6.48 18.04
CA GLY A 54 0.62 7.29 17.27
C GLY A 54 0.37 6.79 15.85
N VAL A 55 0.69 5.53 15.54
CA VAL A 55 0.24 4.88 14.30
C VAL A 55 -1.19 4.37 14.50
N LYS A 56 -2.12 4.82 13.65
CA LYS A 56 -3.52 4.40 13.71
C LYS A 56 -3.69 3.05 13.03
N ILE A 57 -4.18 2.05 13.75
CA ILE A 57 -4.40 0.71 13.23
C ILE A 57 -5.84 0.58 12.74
N LYS A 58 -6.03 0.05 11.54
CA LYS A 58 -7.36 -0.25 10.96
C LYS A 58 -7.43 -1.69 10.49
N VAL A 59 -8.51 -2.38 10.84
CA VAL A 59 -8.76 -3.75 10.37
C VAL A 59 -9.51 -3.70 9.05
N ILE A 60 -9.00 -4.40 8.04
CA ILE A 60 -9.56 -4.37 6.68
C ILE A 60 -11.02 -4.86 6.67
N ASP A 61 -11.31 -5.98 7.32
CA ASP A 61 -12.65 -6.59 7.33
C ASP A 61 -13.70 -5.65 7.99
N ASP A 62 -13.31 -4.90 9.01
CA ASP A 62 -14.16 -3.87 9.64
C ASP A 62 -14.41 -2.71 8.68
N CYS A 63 -13.36 -2.20 8.02
CA CYS A 63 -13.48 -1.07 7.09
C CYS A 63 -14.34 -1.41 5.87
N LEU A 64 -14.29 -2.65 5.37
CA LEU A 64 -15.15 -3.12 4.27
C LEU A 64 -16.63 -3.17 4.68
N SER A 65 -16.91 -3.28 5.97
CA SER A 65 -18.29 -3.32 6.51
C SER A 65 -18.94 -1.93 6.61
N ASP A 66 -18.17 -0.84 6.53
CA ASP A 66 -18.63 0.54 6.65
C ASP A 66 -19.40 1.07 5.41
N LYS A 67 -19.58 0.25 4.36
CA LYS A 67 -20.35 0.56 3.14
C LYS A 67 -19.96 1.88 2.44
N LYS A 68 -18.68 2.26 2.53
CA LYS A 68 -18.12 3.43 1.84
C LYS A 68 -17.84 3.17 0.35
N ASP A 69 -17.60 1.92 0.00
CA ASP A 69 -17.23 1.49 -1.34
C ASP A 69 -18.42 0.87 -2.10
N ASP A 70 -18.30 0.79 -3.42
CA ASP A 70 -19.31 0.12 -4.25
C ASP A 70 -19.43 -1.36 -3.84
N PRO A 71 -20.65 -1.91 -3.69
CA PRO A 71 -20.84 -3.30 -3.27
C PRO A 71 -20.12 -4.32 -4.15
N TYR A 72 -19.98 -4.04 -5.45
CA TYR A 72 -19.23 -4.88 -6.38
C TYR A 72 -17.74 -4.94 -5.99
N LEU A 73 -17.14 -3.79 -5.70
CA LEU A 73 -15.74 -3.68 -5.32
C LEU A 73 -15.48 -4.34 -3.96
N VAL A 74 -16.37 -4.12 -2.99
CA VAL A 74 -16.32 -4.78 -1.67
C VAL A 74 -16.35 -6.30 -1.81
N THR A 75 -17.28 -6.82 -2.61
CA THR A 75 -17.42 -8.26 -2.84
C THR A 75 -16.19 -8.84 -3.54
N LEU A 76 -15.64 -8.12 -4.53
CA LEU A 76 -14.42 -8.53 -5.23
C LEU A 76 -13.23 -8.63 -4.26
N ILE A 77 -13.04 -7.62 -3.41
CA ILE A 77 -11.97 -7.62 -2.39
C ILE A 77 -12.16 -8.77 -1.40
N GLN A 78 -13.37 -8.97 -0.90
CA GLN A 78 -13.67 -10.08 0.01
C GLN A 78 -13.38 -11.44 -0.63
N ASN A 79 -13.68 -11.60 -1.93
CA ASN A 79 -13.37 -12.83 -2.65
C ASN A 79 -11.86 -13.03 -2.81
N ILE A 80 -11.09 -11.97 -3.07
CA ILE A 80 -9.62 -12.03 -3.16
C ILE A 80 -9.03 -12.37 -1.79
N LEU A 81 -9.45 -11.70 -0.72
CA LEU A 81 -9.02 -12.00 0.64
C LEU A 81 -9.40 -13.45 1.04
N GLY A 82 -10.55 -13.94 0.59
CA GLY A 82 -10.96 -15.34 0.69
C GLY A 82 -9.98 -16.28 -0.03
N LYS A 83 -9.59 -15.94 -1.27
CA LYS A 83 -8.59 -16.71 -2.04
C LYS A 83 -7.23 -16.72 -1.34
N VAL A 84 -6.75 -15.56 -0.87
CA VAL A 84 -5.52 -15.42 -0.09
C VAL A 84 -5.53 -16.33 1.14
N LYS A 85 -6.65 -16.36 1.88
CA LYS A 85 -6.84 -17.26 3.05
C LYS A 85 -6.73 -18.74 2.65
N LEU A 86 -7.19 -19.13 1.46
CA LEU A 86 -7.17 -20.51 0.95
C LEU A 86 -5.80 -20.91 0.38
N THR A 87 -5.22 -20.10 -0.48
CA THR A 87 -4.01 -20.43 -1.25
C THR A 87 -2.74 -20.16 -0.45
N LYS A 88 -2.82 -19.23 0.51
CA LYS A 88 -1.69 -18.58 1.18
C LYS A 88 -0.66 -18.03 0.19
N ASN A 89 -1.07 -17.72 -1.03
CA ASN A 89 -0.17 -17.31 -2.09
C ASN A 89 0.17 -15.82 -1.96
N ALA A 90 1.47 -15.58 -1.95
CA ALA A 90 2.13 -14.30 -2.13
C ALA A 90 1.44 -13.37 -3.14
N LYS A 91 1.32 -13.85 -4.38
CA LYS A 91 0.79 -13.07 -5.50
C LYS A 91 -0.66 -12.63 -5.28
N ASP A 92 -1.46 -13.45 -4.60
CA ASP A 92 -2.86 -13.13 -4.30
C ASP A 92 -2.93 -11.99 -3.26
N SER A 93 -1.94 -11.88 -2.36
CA SER A 93 -1.86 -10.83 -1.33
C SER A 93 -1.43 -9.49 -1.92
N VAL A 94 -0.47 -9.51 -2.84
CA VAL A 94 -0.07 -8.31 -3.63
C VAL A 94 -1.27 -7.79 -4.41
N PHE A 95 -1.98 -8.68 -5.13
CA PHE A 95 -3.18 -8.30 -5.87
C PHE A 95 -4.29 -7.74 -4.96
N ALA A 96 -4.45 -8.27 -3.74
CA ALA A 96 -5.36 -7.71 -2.75
C ALA A 96 -4.98 -6.27 -2.37
N SER A 97 -3.68 -6.00 -2.15
CA SER A 97 -3.16 -4.67 -1.83
C SER A 97 -3.37 -3.68 -2.99
N ASP A 98 -3.09 -4.10 -4.22
CA ASP A 98 -3.31 -3.31 -5.44
C ASP A 98 -4.77 -2.86 -5.59
N LEU A 99 -5.72 -3.73 -5.24
CA LEU A 99 -7.15 -3.39 -5.29
C LEU A 99 -7.56 -2.52 -4.09
N LEU A 100 -7.08 -2.84 -2.89
CA LEU A 100 -7.40 -2.10 -1.67
C LEU A 100 -6.99 -0.64 -1.76
N ARG A 101 -5.82 -0.32 -2.32
CA ARG A 101 -5.38 1.09 -2.44
C ARG A 101 -6.35 1.95 -3.27
N MET A 102 -7.13 1.35 -4.17
CA MET A 102 -8.10 2.05 -5.02
C MET A 102 -9.50 2.19 -4.38
N THR A 103 -9.66 1.88 -3.09
CA THR A 103 -10.95 1.99 -2.40
C THR A 103 -11.13 3.33 -1.69
N ASN A 104 -12.38 3.78 -1.50
CA ASN A 104 -12.72 4.90 -0.64
C ASN A 104 -12.20 4.68 0.79
N MET A 105 -12.28 3.46 1.34
CA MET A 105 -11.80 3.20 2.71
C MET A 105 -10.30 3.51 2.92
N VAL A 106 -9.47 3.41 1.87
CA VAL A 106 -8.06 3.81 1.90
C VAL A 106 -7.90 5.28 1.50
N GLN A 107 -8.55 5.71 0.42
CA GLN A 107 -8.38 7.06 -0.14
C GLN A 107 -8.98 8.17 0.74
N ASP A 108 -9.92 7.85 1.62
CA ASP A 108 -10.42 8.77 2.66
C ASP A 108 -9.34 9.11 3.71
N GLU A 109 -8.33 8.26 3.86
CA GLU A 109 -7.26 8.47 4.83
C GLU A 109 -6.06 9.25 4.27
N GLY A 110 -6.00 9.46 2.95
CA GLY A 110 -4.98 10.28 2.29
C GLY A 110 -4.18 9.50 1.24
N LEU A 111 -2.85 9.65 1.29
CA LEU A 111 -1.92 9.04 0.36
C LEU A 111 -1.62 7.59 0.78
N TYR A 112 -1.89 6.63 -0.10
CA TYR A 112 -1.39 5.27 0.06
C TYR A 112 0.09 5.21 -0.31
N SER A 113 0.86 4.43 0.45
CA SER A 113 2.19 4.00 0.03
C SER A 113 2.48 2.57 0.47
N ASP A 114 3.34 1.91 -0.28
CA ASP A 114 3.91 0.63 0.12
C ASP A 114 4.75 0.76 1.40
N THR A 115 4.94 -0.36 2.10
CA THR A 115 5.67 -0.35 3.40
C THR A 115 7.19 -0.26 3.25
N ASP A 116 7.69 -0.26 2.01
CA ASP A 116 9.09 0.02 1.65
C ASP A 116 9.24 1.41 1.01
N VAL A 117 8.28 2.32 1.23
CA VAL A 117 8.39 3.74 0.90
C VAL A 117 8.58 4.56 2.17
N PHE A 118 9.62 5.39 2.19
CA PHE A 118 9.91 6.32 3.28
C PHE A 118 9.80 7.77 2.82
N PHE A 119 9.10 8.59 3.60
CA PHE A 119 9.05 10.05 3.41
C PHE A 119 9.97 10.73 4.43
N LEU A 120 11.04 11.34 3.95
CA LEU A 120 12.22 11.76 4.75
C LEU A 120 12.18 13.23 5.25
N ASN A 121 11.22 14.04 4.80
CA ASN A 121 10.99 15.44 5.22
C ASN A 121 12.24 16.36 5.17
N LYS A 122 12.93 16.49 4.03
CA LYS A 122 14.15 17.33 3.93
C LYS A 122 13.90 18.80 4.26
N ASN A 123 12.72 19.32 3.93
CA ASN A 123 12.45 20.77 3.90
C ASN A 123 11.35 21.24 4.87
N GLY A 124 10.93 20.39 5.83
CA GLY A 124 9.90 20.73 6.83
C GLY A 124 8.50 21.04 6.28
N SER A 125 8.32 21.02 4.96
CA SER A 125 7.16 21.56 4.25
C SER A 125 6.79 20.76 3.01
N LEU A 126 7.23 19.50 2.90
CA LEU A 126 6.76 18.64 1.81
C LEU A 126 5.26 18.40 1.98
N ILE A 127 4.47 19.26 1.35
CA ILE A 127 3.03 19.11 1.20
C ILE A 127 2.84 18.47 -0.17
N ILE A 128 2.66 17.15 -0.17
CA ILE A 128 2.25 16.46 -1.38
C ILE A 128 0.76 16.78 -1.57
N SER A 129 0.46 17.77 -2.41
CA SER A 129 -0.92 18.12 -2.75
C SER A 129 -1.58 16.93 -3.43
N THR A 130 -2.71 16.46 -2.90
CA THR A 130 -3.45 15.31 -3.44
C THR A 130 -4.14 15.59 -4.78
N THR A 131 -3.81 16.69 -5.46
CA THR A 131 -4.62 17.19 -6.58
C THR A 131 -4.75 16.18 -7.71
N HIS A 132 -3.77 15.30 -7.98
CA HIS A 132 -3.90 14.00 -8.67
C HIS A 132 -2.57 13.25 -8.46
N LEU A 133 -2.46 12.28 -7.54
CA LEU A 133 -1.18 11.59 -7.26
C LEU A 133 -1.23 10.14 -7.74
N PHE A 134 -0.93 9.94 -9.02
CA PHE A 134 -0.68 8.62 -9.60
C PHE A 134 0.82 8.49 -9.84
N GLY A 135 1.54 7.80 -8.95
CA GLY A 135 3.00 7.80 -8.97
C GLY A 135 3.65 6.44 -9.11
N HIS A 136 4.50 6.32 -10.12
CA HIS A 136 5.63 5.40 -10.11
C HIS A 136 6.84 6.13 -9.55
N HIS A 137 7.68 5.44 -8.77
CA HIS A 137 9.04 5.95 -8.59
C HIS A 137 9.79 5.71 -9.91
N ASN A 138 10.51 6.73 -10.40
CA ASN A 138 11.09 6.82 -11.73
C ASN A 138 12.30 5.89 -11.95
N ASP A 139 12.12 4.60 -11.72
CA ASP A 139 13.08 3.57 -12.07
C ASP A 139 12.52 2.75 -13.22
N LYS A 140 13.11 2.91 -14.41
CA LYS A 140 12.68 2.32 -15.70
C LYS A 140 12.70 0.78 -15.72
N THR A 141 12.87 0.15 -14.56
CA THR A 141 13.08 -1.28 -14.36
C THR A 141 11.86 -1.97 -13.72
N ALA A 142 10.89 -1.23 -13.15
CA ALA A 142 9.67 -1.81 -12.58
C ALA A 142 8.43 -0.87 -12.73
N PRO A 143 7.40 -1.28 -13.49
CA PRO A 143 6.17 -0.50 -13.69
C PRO A 143 5.18 -0.69 -12.53
N ASP A 144 5.61 -0.48 -11.28
CA ASP A 144 4.75 -0.69 -10.10
C ASP A 144 4.40 0.61 -9.35
N ILE A 145 3.19 0.69 -8.80
CA ILE A 145 2.65 1.89 -8.13
C ILE A 145 2.91 1.80 -6.63
N HIS A 146 4.01 2.41 -6.19
CA HIS A 146 4.37 2.41 -4.78
C HIS A 146 3.66 3.49 -3.96
N ILE A 147 3.03 4.47 -4.63
CA ILE A 147 2.36 5.61 -4.01
C ILE A 147 1.10 5.93 -4.81
N PHE A 148 -0.05 6.01 -4.13
CA PHE A 148 -1.34 6.25 -4.79
C PHE A 148 -2.24 7.18 -3.98
N GLY A 149 -2.70 8.27 -4.59
CA GLY A 149 -3.58 9.25 -3.97
C GLY A 149 -4.52 9.91 -4.97
N ILE A 150 -5.80 10.00 -4.63
CA ILE A 150 -6.82 10.67 -5.45
C ILE A 150 -7.54 11.76 -4.66
N ASP A 151 -7.68 12.94 -5.25
CA ASP A 151 -8.45 14.04 -4.67
C ASP A 151 -9.95 13.69 -4.62
N SER A 152 -10.69 14.37 -3.75
CA SER A 152 -12.11 14.10 -3.52
C SER A 152 -13.01 14.43 -4.72
N TYR A 153 -12.63 15.38 -5.58
CA TYR A 153 -13.41 15.78 -6.74
C TYR A 153 -13.36 14.69 -7.83
N THR A 154 -12.18 14.14 -8.09
CA THR A 154 -11.96 13.11 -9.13
C THR A 154 -12.38 11.71 -8.68
N ARG A 155 -12.30 11.42 -7.38
CA ARG A 155 -12.57 10.10 -6.78
C ARG A 155 -13.89 9.48 -7.18
N LYS A 156 -14.96 10.26 -7.26
CA LYS A 156 -16.29 9.72 -7.60
C LYS A 156 -16.35 9.18 -9.03
N ASN A 157 -15.83 9.93 -10.00
CA ASN A 157 -15.82 9.53 -11.40
C ASN A 157 -14.86 8.37 -11.64
N PHE A 158 -13.74 8.38 -10.92
CA PHE A 158 -12.78 7.30 -10.89
C PHE A 158 -13.39 5.98 -10.42
N HIS A 159 -14.01 5.93 -9.22
CA HIS A 159 -14.60 4.70 -8.70
C HIS A 159 -15.75 4.17 -9.57
N ALA A 160 -16.57 5.07 -10.13
CA ALA A 160 -17.62 4.66 -11.07
C ALA A 160 -17.02 3.99 -12.33
N SER A 161 -15.93 4.54 -12.88
CA SER A 161 -15.24 3.98 -14.04
C SER A 161 -14.53 2.67 -13.71
N LEU A 162 -13.87 2.60 -12.54
CA LEU A 162 -13.25 1.39 -12.00
C LEU A 162 -14.25 0.23 -11.92
N VAL A 163 -15.37 0.44 -11.24
CA VAL A 163 -16.42 -0.60 -11.09
C VAL A 163 -16.98 -1.00 -12.45
N ARG A 164 -17.24 -0.04 -13.35
CA ARG A 164 -17.80 -0.33 -14.67
C ARG A 164 -16.87 -1.24 -15.47
N ASN A 165 -15.60 -0.88 -15.65
CA ASN A 165 -14.74 -1.70 -16.48
C ASN A 165 -14.20 -2.96 -15.76
N LEU A 166 -14.25 -3.05 -14.42
CA LEU A 166 -14.11 -4.34 -13.72
C LEU A 166 -15.28 -5.29 -14.01
N LYS A 167 -16.53 -4.78 -14.01
CA LYS A 167 -17.71 -5.57 -14.40
C LYS A 167 -17.60 -6.06 -15.84
N GLU A 168 -17.11 -5.21 -16.75
CA GLU A 168 -16.85 -5.59 -18.14
C GLU A 168 -15.79 -6.69 -18.25
N PHE A 169 -14.66 -6.54 -17.56
CA PHE A 169 -13.58 -7.53 -17.56
C PHE A 169 -14.03 -8.90 -17.04
N TYR A 170 -14.79 -8.93 -15.93
CA TYR A 170 -15.22 -10.18 -15.31
C TYR A 170 -16.54 -10.76 -15.89
N GLY A 171 -17.21 -10.01 -16.77
CA GLY A 171 -18.44 -10.44 -17.44
C GLY A 171 -19.69 -10.34 -16.55
N GLY A 172 -19.76 -9.36 -15.65
CA GLY A 172 -20.92 -9.07 -14.82
C GLY A 172 -20.61 -9.12 -13.33
N GLU A 173 -20.67 -10.31 -12.72
CA GLU A 173 -20.53 -10.52 -11.28
C GLU A 173 -19.06 -10.72 -10.84
N PRO A 174 -18.68 -10.34 -9.61
CA PRO A 174 -17.34 -10.59 -9.08
C PRO A 174 -17.04 -12.10 -9.07
N PRO A 175 -15.87 -12.56 -9.54
CA PRO A 175 -15.52 -13.97 -9.51
C PRO A 175 -15.43 -14.49 -8.07
N SER A 176 -15.81 -15.75 -7.84
CA SER A 176 -15.68 -16.39 -6.53
C SER A 176 -14.20 -16.64 -6.15
N PRO A 177 -13.87 -16.89 -4.86
CA PRO A 177 -12.50 -17.19 -4.44
C PRO A 177 -11.79 -18.32 -5.21
N ASN A 178 -12.57 -19.33 -5.64
CA ASN A 178 -12.07 -20.49 -6.36
C ASN A 178 -11.97 -20.28 -7.87
N ASP A 179 -12.47 -19.14 -8.38
CA ASP A 179 -12.37 -18.81 -9.80
C ASP A 179 -10.91 -18.44 -10.14
N GLU A 180 -10.39 -18.99 -11.23
CA GLU A 180 -9.04 -18.70 -11.72
C GLU A 180 -8.94 -17.26 -12.24
N ARG A 181 -10.05 -16.71 -12.74
CA ARG A 181 -10.15 -15.34 -13.26
C ARG A 181 -9.83 -14.29 -12.20
N LEU A 182 -10.05 -14.60 -10.93
CA LEU A 182 -10.01 -13.62 -9.84
C LEU A 182 -8.71 -12.81 -9.80
N VAL A 183 -7.57 -13.46 -10.08
CA VAL A 183 -6.22 -12.85 -10.05
C VAL A 183 -5.58 -12.76 -11.45
N MET A 184 -6.38 -12.79 -12.51
CA MET A 184 -5.89 -12.71 -13.90
C MET A 184 -5.58 -11.29 -14.39
N MET A 185 -5.84 -10.26 -13.57
CA MET A 185 -5.47 -8.87 -13.89
C MET A 185 -4.18 -8.49 -13.15
N PRO A 186 -3.01 -8.49 -13.81
CA PRO A 186 -1.81 -7.87 -13.28
C PRO A 186 -2.03 -6.43 -12.78
N GLY A 187 -1.31 -6.03 -11.72
CA GLY A 187 -1.23 -4.64 -11.22
C GLY A 187 -1.06 -3.60 -12.34
N ILE A 188 -0.27 -3.94 -13.36
CA ILE A 188 -0.01 -3.10 -14.54
C ILE A 188 -1.22 -2.89 -15.45
N HIS A 189 -2.18 -3.82 -15.51
CA HIS A 189 -3.39 -3.59 -16.30
C HIS A 189 -4.37 -2.66 -15.60
N PHE A 190 -4.25 -2.49 -14.27
CA PHE A 190 -4.91 -1.36 -13.62
C PHE A 190 -4.31 -0.04 -14.09
N LEU A 191 -3.00 0.05 -14.37
CA LEU A 191 -2.41 1.26 -14.94
C LEU A 191 -2.95 1.58 -16.32
N ASP A 192 -3.02 0.59 -17.22
CA ASP A 192 -3.64 0.79 -18.53
C ASP A 192 -5.10 1.29 -18.39
N PHE A 193 -5.80 0.81 -17.37
CA PHE A 193 -7.16 1.22 -17.04
C PHE A 193 -7.23 2.66 -16.52
N LEU A 194 -6.23 3.09 -15.75
CA LEU A 194 -6.05 4.44 -15.22
C LEU A 194 -5.73 5.43 -16.36
N GLU A 195 -4.80 5.07 -17.24
CA GLU A 195 -4.46 5.84 -18.44
C GLU A 195 -5.66 5.97 -19.38
N ALA A 196 -6.35 4.86 -19.67
CA ALA A 196 -7.52 4.84 -20.55
C ALA A 196 -8.71 5.62 -19.99
N SER A 197 -8.80 5.79 -18.66
CA SER A 197 -9.83 6.61 -18.01
C SER A 197 -9.47 8.10 -17.94
N GLY A 198 -8.31 8.49 -18.48
CA GLY A 198 -7.87 9.89 -18.55
C GLY A 198 -7.33 10.44 -17.23
N HIS A 199 -7.00 9.56 -16.28
CA HIS A 199 -6.42 9.92 -14.99
C HIS A 199 -4.89 9.80 -15.12
N GLY A 200 -4.22 10.92 -15.40
CA GLY A 200 -2.80 10.95 -15.79
C GLY A 200 -1.80 10.54 -14.70
N HIS A 201 -0.59 10.16 -15.13
CA HIS A 201 0.56 9.82 -14.28
C HIS A 201 1.39 11.04 -13.93
N LEU A 202 1.87 11.15 -12.69
CA LEU A 202 2.88 12.12 -12.29
C LEU A 202 4.21 11.42 -11.98
N ASP A 203 5.24 11.78 -12.75
CA ASP A 203 6.65 11.52 -12.42
C ASP A 203 7.06 12.54 -11.34
N PHE A 204 7.28 12.07 -10.11
CA PHE A 204 7.57 12.95 -8.97
C PHE A 204 9.03 13.38 -8.91
N ASN A 205 9.48 14.13 -9.91
CA ASN A 205 10.81 14.75 -9.88
C ASN A 205 11.00 15.67 -8.67
N GLU A 206 9.92 16.24 -8.12
CA GLU A 206 9.91 17.12 -6.95
C GLU A 206 10.01 16.36 -5.62
N THR A 207 9.60 15.08 -5.57
CA THR A 207 9.67 14.27 -4.34
C THR A 207 10.87 13.32 -4.32
N LYS A 208 11.62 13.18 -5.42
CA LYS A 208 12.78 12.27 -5.53
C LYS A 208 13.81 12.43 -4.41
N ASP A 209 13.98 13.65 -3.92
CA ASP A 209 14.93 13.94 -2.86
C ASP A 209 14.33 13.69 -1.47
N ASN A 210 13.01 13.60 -1.35
CA ASN A 210 12.29 13.44 -0.09
C ASN A 210 11.69 12.04 0.12
N VAL A 211 11.69 11.21 -0.91
CA VAL A 211 11.15 9.86 -0.88
C VAL A 211 12.27 8.87 -1.13
N LEU A 212 12.35 7.84 -0.31
CA LEU A 212 13.23 6.69 -0.55
C LEU A 212 12.34 5.45 -0.66
N SER A 213 12.38 4.78 -1.80
CA SER A 213 11.63 3.54 -2.04
C SER A 213 12.56 2.34 -2.17
N GLY A 214 12.11 1.20 -1.67
CA GLY A 214 12.76 -0.10 -1.85
C GLY A 214 12.24 -0.86 -3.06
N LEU A 215 12.78 -2.07 -3.22
CA LEU A 215 12.31 -3.09 -4.16
C LEU A 215 11.86 -4.35 -3.39
N ASP A 216 11.47 -4.17 -2.13
CA ASP A 216 11.04 -5.28 -1.29
C ASP A 216 9.61 -5.70 -1.65
N GLN A 217 8.84 -4.84 -2.33
CA GLN A 217 7.49 -5.16 -2.83
C GLN A 217 7.41 -5.39 -4.35
N THR A 218 8.47 -5.10 -5.13
CA THR A 218 8.41 -5.00 -6.60
C THR A 218 8.52 -6.30 -7.40
N HIS A 219 8.89 -7.44 -6.79
CA HIS A 219 9.22 -8.66 -7.54
C HIS A 219 8.82 -9.96 -6.84
N ALA A 220 8.79 -11.06 -7.62
CA ALA A 220 8.69 -12.41 -7.09
C ALA A 220 9.74 -12.63 -5.97
N GLY A 221 9.28 -12.96 -4.77
CA GLY A 221 10.14 -13.10 -3.57
C GLY A 221 10.28 -11.85 -2.71
N GLY A 222 9.62 -10.73 -3.05
CA GLY A 222 9.60 -9.52 -2.22
C GLY A 222 9.05 -9.75 -0.80
N GLU A 223 7.95 -10.50 -0.67
CA GLU A 223 7.41 -10.89 0.64
C GLU A 223 8.37 -11.78 1.43
N GLU A 224 9.13 -12.67 0.77
CA GLU A 224 10.18 -13.44 1.46
C GLU A 224 11.22 -12.49 2.06
N ARG A 225 11.62 -11.44 1.34
CA ARG A 225 12.54 -10.42 1.86
C ARG A 225 11.93 -9.63 3.01
N LEU A 226 10.65 -9.29 2.97
CA LEU A 226 9.98 -8.55 4.05
C LEU A 226 9.85 -9.38 5.34
N HIS A 227 9.63 -10.68 5.21
CA HIS A 227 9.43 -11.61 6.33
C HIS A 227 10.73 -12.27 6.82
N ASP A 228 11.81 -12.19 6.05
CA ASP A 228 13.12 -12.70 6.48
C ASP A 228 13.79 -11.76 7.49
N ASN A 229 13.67 -12.15 8.76
CA ASN A 229 14.32 -11.49 9.89
C ASN A 229 15.85 -11.64 9.90
N ALA A 230 16.43 -12.58 9.14
CA ALA A 230 17.88 -12.72 9.00
C ALA A 230 18.47 -11.70 8.02
N ILE A 231 17.68 -11.23 7.04
CA ILE A 231 18.10 -10.18 6.11
C ILE A 231 18.02 -8.84 6.84
N LYS A 232 19.17 -8.17 7.00
CA LYS A 232 19.25 -6.81 7.53
C LYS A 232 18.39 -5.85 6.69
N ASP A 233 17.66 -4.96 7.36
CA ASP A 233 16.87 -3.92 6.70
C ASP A 233 17.77 -2.77 6.21
N GLU A 234 18.47 -3.01 5.09
CA GLU A 234 19.37 -2.02 4.49
C GLU A 234 18.62 -0.76 4.02
N LEU A 235 17.35 -0.89 3.64
CA LEU A 235 16.53 0.26 3.25
C LEU A 235 16.28 1.18 4.45
N LEU A 236 15.87 0.62 5.61
CA LEU A 236 15.71 1.40 6.84
C LEU A 236 17.03 2.03 7.29
N LYS A 237 18.16 1.35 7.10
CA LYS A 237 19.48 1.90 7.38
C LYS A 237 19.79 3.11 6.49
N GLN A 238 19.58 2.99 5.17
CA GLN A 238 19.75 4.10 4.23
C GLN A 238 18.84 5.29 4.57
N ALA A 239 17.59 5.02 4.96
CA ALA A 239 16.66 6.05 5.38
C ALA A 239 17.15 6.80 6.63
N LYS A 240 17.66 6.09 7.64
CA LYS A 240 18.26 6.68 8.84
C LYS A 240 19.46 7.56 8.50
N GLU A 241 20.39 7.06 7.68
CA GLU A 241 21.57 7.82 7.23
C GLU A 241 21.18 9.07 6.44
N ALA A 242 20.14 8.99 5.60
CA ALA A 242 19.63 10.13 4.87
C ALA A 242 19.08 11.21 5.81
N VAL A 243 18.28 10.83 6.82
CA VAL A 243 17.76 11.74 7.87
C VAL A 243 18.88 12.38 8.69
N GLU A 244 19.91 11.63 9.04
CA GLU A 244 21.08 12.17 9.76
C GLU A 244 21.82 13.22 8.94
N LYS A 245 22.05 12.97 7.65
CA LYS A 245 22.67 13.96 6.74
C LYS A 245 21.86 15.25 6.64
N ILE A 246 20.54 15.14 6.56
CA ILE A 246 19.63 16.30 6.54
C ILE A 246 19.76 17.13 7.82
N ASN A 247 19.72 16.47 8.98
CA ASN A 247 19.81 17.13 10.28
C ASN A 247 21.18 17.79 10.54
N LEU A 248 22.26 17.26 9.96
CA LEU A 248 23.59 17.88 10.02
C LEU A 248 23.69 19.09 9.09
N GLY A 249 23.12 19.03 7.89
CA GLY A 249 23.12 20.13 6.92
C GLY A 249 22.33 21.35 7.41
N ASN A 250 21.26 21.16 8.17
CA ASN A 250 20.44 22.24 8.74
C ASN A 250 21.05 22.92 10.00
N LYS A 251 22.20 22.43 10.50
CA LYS A 251 22.90 22.99 11.68
C LYS A 251 24.08 23.92 11.32
N ILE A 252 24.35 24.11 10.03
CA ILE A 252 25.38 25.01 9.50
C ILE A 252 24.71 26.26 8.95
#